data_AF-A0A0L8GVF5-F1
#
_entry.id   AF-A0A0L8GVF5-F1
#
_cell.length_a   1.000
_cell.length_b   1.000
_cell.length_c   1.000
_cell.angle_alpha   90.00
_cell.angle_beta   90.00
_cell.angle_gamma   90.00
#
_symmetry.space_group_name_H-M   'P 1'
#
loop_
_entity.id
_entity.type
_entity.pdbx_description
1 polymer ?
#
loop_
_entity_poly.entity_id
_entity_poly.type
_entity_poly.pdbx_seq_one_letter_code
_entity_poly.pdbx_strand_id
1 'polypeptide(L)'
;CLNPNEPQFYGVVMNKIKTFRNSHCSIARDFNRCLQQSLDTSNYQHINNPSARKQVINKIRNLDLVDVWRDDDPETQGYTWRRSKPI
;
A
#
# COMPACT_ATOMS: atom_id res chain seq x y z
N CYS A 1 -5.80 -6.58 18.79
CA CYS A 1 -5.96 -5.45 17.83
C CYS A 1 -4.58 -5.13 17.26
N LEU A 2 -4.34 -5.35 15.97
CA LEU A 2 -3.02 -5.08 15.35
C LEU A 2 -2.97 -3.62 14.90
N ASN A 3 -1.84 -2.95 15.13
CA ASN A 3 -1.63 -1.58 14.69
C ASN A 3 -1.50 -1.58 13.15
N PRO A 4 -2.28 -0.76 12.40
CA PRO A 4 -2.14 -0.65 10.94
C PRO A 4 -0.74 -0.24 10.48
N ASN A 5 0.08 0.30 11.39
CA ASN A 5 1.44 0.67 11.10
C ASN A 5 2.45 -0.49 11.21
N GLU A 6 2.05 -1.61 11.79
CA GLU A 6 2.91 -2.78 11.95
C GLU A 6 2.90 -3.65 10.70
N PRO A 7 4.07 -4.15 10.25
CA PRO A 7 4.14 -5.02 9.07
C PRO A 7 3.23 -6.25 9.15
N GLN A 8 3.05 -6.80 10.36
CA GLN A 8 2.24 -7.99 10.62
C GLN A 8 0.76 -7.78 10.27
N PHE A 9 0.26 -6.55 10.35
CA PHE A 9 -1.13 -6.21 10.07
C PHE A 9 -1.52 -6.62 8.63
N TYR A 10 -0.71 -6.23 7.64
CA TYR A 10 -0.96 -6.57 6.23
C TYR A 10 -0.87 -8.07 6.00
N GLY A 11 0.05 -8.75 6.70
CA GLY A 11 0.16 -10.20 6.72
C GLY A 11 -1.16 -10.89 7.07
N VAL A 12 -1.74 -10.50 8.20
CA VAL A 12 -2.97 -11.10 8.74
C VAL A 12 -4.19 -10.81 7.85
N VAL A 13 -4.36 -9.55 7.42
CA VAL A 13 -5.49 -9.16 6.56
C VAL A 13 -5.46 -9.94 5.24
N MET A 14 -4.32 -9.98 4.57
CA MET A 14 -4.18 -10.66 3.28
C MET A 14 -4.37 -12.18 3.39
N ASN A 15 -3.88 -12.78 4.48
CA ASN A 15 -4.11 -14.21 4.74
C ASN A 15 -5.61 -14.50 4.97
N LYS A 16 -6.33 -13.60 5.64
CA LYS A 16 -7.79 -13.72 5.80
C LYS A 16 -8.53 -13.52 4.47
N ILE A 17 -8.06 -12.65 3.59
CA ILE A 17 -8.66 -12.51 2.25
C ILE A 17 -8.54 -13.83 1.46
N LYS A 18 -7.40 -14.52 1.57
CA LYS A 18 -7.20 -15.83 0.92
C LYS A 18 -8.22 -16.90 1.37
N THR A 19 -8.76 -16.81 2.59
CA THR A 19 -9.72 -17.82 3.06
C THR A 19 -11.07 -17.76 2.34
N PHE A 20 -11.38 -16.66 1.65
CA PHE A 20 -12.63 -16.54 0.89
C PHE A 20 -12.63 -17.33 -0.43
N ARG A 21 -11.47 -17.85 -0.88
CA ARG A 21 -11.34 -18.67 -2.11
C ARG A 21 -11.91 -18.00 -3.38
N ASN A 22 -11.90 -16.67 -3.43
CA ASN A 22 -12.31 -15.92 -4.62
C ASN A 22 -11.22 -16.02 -5.70
N SER A 23 -11.65 -16.16 -6.97
CA SER A 23 -10.75 -16.11 -8.13
C SER A 23 -10.31 -14.68 -8.47
N HIS A 24 -11.13 -13.69 -8.12
CA HIS A 24 -10.86 -12.27 -8.36
C HIS A 24 -11.20 -11.48 -7.11
N CYS A 25 -10.40 -10.46 -6.78
CA CYS A 25 -10.69 -9.56 -5.68
C CYS A 25 -10.19 -8.14 -5.96
N SER A 26 -10.94 -7.15 -5.49
CA SER A 26 -10.53 -5.75 -5.45
C SER A 26 -10.39 -5.32 -4.00
N ILE A 27 -9.26 -4.71 -3.65
CA ILE A 27 -8.98 -4.28 -2.28
C ILE A 27 -8.92 -2.75 -2.27
N ALA A 28 -10.04 -2.11 -1.93
CA ALA A 28 -10.12 -0.67 -1.78
C ALA A 28 -9.90 -0.29 -0.31
N ARG A 29 -8.80 0.42 -0.01
CA ARG A 29 -8.47 0.81 1.35
C ARG A 29 -7.46 1.96 1.39
N ASP A 30 -7.52 2.75 2.45
CA ASP A 30 -6.33 3.47 2.93
C ASP A 30 -5.31 2.48 3.54
N PHE A 31 -4.26 2.21 2.78
CA PHE A 31 -3.14 1.39 3.23
C PHE A 31 -2.18 2.14 4.16
N ASN A 32 -2.31 3.47 4.30
CA ASN A 32 -1.43 4.36 5.04
C ASN A 32 0.06 4.21 4.65
N ARG A 33 0.32 3.77 3.41
CA ARG A 33 1.67 3.47 2.92
C ARG A 33 1.80 3.85 1.45
N CYS A 34 2.91 4.49 1.14
CA CYS A 34 3.35 4.81 -0.22
C CYS A 34 4.23 3.66 -0.74
N LEU A 35 4.03 3.25 -2.00
CA LEU A 35 4.71 2.10 -2.62
C LEU A 35 5.94 2.50 -3.41
N GLN A 36 5.98 3.71 -3.97
CA GLN A 36 7.06 4.31 -4.73
C GLN A 36 7.35 5.71 -4.21
N GLN A 37 8.46 5.88 -3.49
CA GLN A 37 8.77 7.12 -2.78
C GLN A 37 8.76 8.36 -3.69
N SER A 38 9.36 8.27 -4.88
CA SER A 38 9.51 9.40 -5.81
C SER A 38 8.21 9.86 -6.45
N LEU A 39 7.20 8.98 -6.53
CA LEU A 39 5.95 9.24 -7.24
C LEU A 39 4.76 9.40 -6.29
N ASP A 40 4.78 8.70 -5.15
CA ASP A 40 3.67 8.66 -4.19
C ASP A 40 3.86 9.65 -3.04
N THR A 41 4.98 10.36 -2.97
CA THR A 41 5.24 11.33 -1.92
C THR A 41 5.74 12.66 -2.48
N SER A 42 5.45 13.73 -1.74
CA SER A 42 6.04 15.04 -1.93
C SER A 42 6.65 15.48 -0.60
N ASN A 43 7.83 16.08 -0.64
CA ASN A 43 8.56 16.60 0.51
C ASN A 43 8.90 15.57 1.62
N TYR A 44 8.94 14.27 1.29
CA TYR A 44 9.49 13.24 2.17
C TYR A 44 10.92 12.88 1.74
N GLN A 45 11.88 13.07 2.65
CA GLN A 45 13.30 12.76 2.38
C GLN A 45 13.62 11.26 2.52
N HIS A 46 12.82 10.50 3.27
CA HIS A 46 13.10 9.12 3.60
C HIS A 46 11.84 8.24 3.49
N ILE A 47 12.08 6.96 3.19
CA ILE A 47 11.01 5.95 3.17
C ILE A 47 10.55 5.69 4.59
N ASN A 48 9.29 6.04 4.89
CA ASN A 48 8.70 5.74 6.17
C ASN A 48 8.39 4.23 6.28
N ASN A 49 8.84 3.61 7.37
CA ASN A 49 8.59 2.20 7.70
C ASN A 49 8.82 1.22 6.53
N PRO A 50 10.08 1.03 6.12
CA PRO A 50 10.44 0.21 4.95
C PRO A 50 10.00 -1.25 5.10
N SER A 51 9.96 -1.78 6.32
CA SER A 51 9.51 -3.15 6.60
C SER A 51 8.03 -3.36 6.29
N ALA A 52 7.18 -2.40 6.66
CA ALA A 52 5.76 -2.46 6.34
C ALA A 52 5.52 -2.31 4.83
N ARG A 53 6.21 -1.37 4.18
CA ARG A 53 6.16 -1.20 2.71
C ARG A 53 6.56 -2.49 1.99
N LYS A 54 7.64 -3.14 2.40
CA LYS A 54 8.10 -4.41 1.84
C LYS A 54 7.04 -5.50 1.98
N GLN A 55 6.34 -5.58 3.11
CA GLN A 55 5.25 -6.54 3.29
C GLN A 55 4.08 -6.29 2.34
N VAL A 56 3.66 -5.04 2.15
CA VAL A 56 2.60 -4.71 1.19
C VAL A 56 3.00 -5.12 -0.22
N ILE A 57 4.20 -4.72 -0.68
CA ILE A 57 4.72 -5.07 -2.01
C ILE A 57 4.79 -6.59 -2.20
N ASN A 58 5.29 -7.32 -1.20
CA ASN A 58 5.35 -8.78 -1.25
C ASN A 58 3.95 -9.39 -1.35
N LYS A 59 2.95 -8.83 -0.66
CA LYS A 59 1.59 -9.34 -0.72
C LYS A 59 0.92 -9.05 -2.06
N ILE A 60 1.14 -7.87 -2.64
CA ILE A 60 0.69 -7.53 -4.00
C ILE A 60 1.22 -8.57 -4.99
N ARG A 61 2.54 -8.83 -4.98
CA ARG A 61 3.17 -9.84 -5.85
C ARG A 61 2.65 -11.26 -5.61
N ASN A 62 2.54 -11.68 -4.35
CA ASN A 62 2.10 -13.03 -3.98
C ASN A 62 0.61 -13.31 -4.23
N LEU A 63 -0.18 -12.26 -4.46
CA LEU A 63 -1.61 -12.35 -4.75
C LEU A 63 -1.91 -11.99 -6.20
N ASP A 64 -0.88 -11.70 -7.00
CA ASP A 64 -1.03 -11.21 -8.38
C ASP A 64 -1.98 -10.01 -8.48
N LEU A 65 -1.85 -9.08 -7.53
CA LEU A 65 -2.65 -7.87 -7.51
C LEU A 65 -1.97 -6.80 -8.36
N VAL A 66 -2.80 -5.97 -9.00
CA VAL A 66 -2.39 -4.78 -9.72
C VAL A 66 -2.77 -3.55 -8.90
N ASP A 67 -1.87 -2.56 -8.86
CA ASP A 67 -2.20 -1.22 -8.37
C ASP A 67 -2.85 -0.44 -9.52
N VAL A 68 -4.18 -0.35 -9.50
CA VAL A 68 -4.99 0.21 -10.59
C VAL A 68 -4.56 1.63 -10.95
N TRP A 69 -4.25 2.48 -9.96
CA TRP A 69 -3.83 3.85 -10.23
C TRP A 69 -2.50 3.89 -10.99
N ARG A 70 -1.54 3.06 -10.57
CA ARG A 70 -0.21 3.05 -11.17
C ARG A 70 -0.19 2.34 -12.53
N ASP A 71 -1.15 1.47 -12.80
CA ASP A 71 -1.33 0.80 -14.08
C ASP A 71 -1.82 1.78 -15.16
N ASP A 72 -2.84 2.58 -14.83
CA ASP A 72 -3.40 3.59 -15.73
C ASP A 72 -2.46 4.80 -15.91
N ASP A 73 -1.80 5.22 -14.83
CA ASP A 73 -1.01 6.46 -14.75
C ASP A 73 0.40 6.21 -14.14
N PRO A 74 1.32 5.56 -14.89
CA PRO A 74 2.58 5.05 -14.34
C PRO A 74 3.52 6.13 -13.80
N GLU A 75 3.53 7.33 -14.39
CA GLU A 75 4.44 8.42 -14.01
C GLU A 75 3.75 9.58 -13.30
N THR A 76 2.41 9.58 -13.26
CA THR A 76 1.65 10.68 -12.66
C THR A 76 1.71 10.60 -11.13
N GLN A 77 1.88 11.77 -10.50
CA GLN A 77 1.80 11.90 -9.05
C GLN A 77 0.33 12.00 -8.61
N GLY A 78 -0.18 10.98 -7.91
CA GLY A 78 -1.58 10.86 -7.48
C GLY A 78 -1.73 10.77 -5.97
N TYR A 79 -1.60 11.89 -5.26
CA TYR A 79 -1.64 11.91 -3.79
C TYR A 79 -3.07 11.78 -3.25
N THR A 80 -3.28 10.90 -2.28
CA THR A 80 -4.58 10.68 -1.62
C THR A 80 -4.65 11.28 -0.22
N TRP A 81 -3.55 11.81 0.31
CA TRP A 81 -3.46 12.37 1.66
C TRP A 81 -2.52 13.57 1.74
N ARG A 82 -2.84 14.52 2.64
CA ARG A 82 -1.99 15.67 2.97
C ARG A 82 -1.97 15.93 4.48
N ARG A 83 -0.86 16.44 5.00
CA ARG A 83 -0.80 17.02 6.36
C ARG A 83 -1.59 18.33 6.37
N SER A 84 -2.32 18.60 7.46
CA SER A 84 -3.10 19.85 7.60
C SER A 84 -2.22 21.11 7.59
N LYS A 85 -0.96 20.98 7.99
CA LYS A 85 0.07 22.03 7.94
C LYS A 85 1.28 21.46 7.18
N PRO A 86 1.36 21.64 5.85
CA PRO A 86 2.51 21.23 5.08
C PRO A 86 3.74 22.07 5.45
N ILE A 87 4.93 21.49 5.28
CA ILE A 87 6.24 22.16 5.43
C ILE A 87 6.54 22.87 4.11
#